data_AF-A0A4Y2ILZ3-F1
#
_entry.id   AF-A0A4Y2ILZ3-F1
#
_cell.length_a   1.000
_cell.length_b   1.000
_cell.length_c   1.000
_cell.angle_alpha   90.00
_cell.angle_beta   90.00
_cell.angle_gamma   90.00
#
_symmetry.space_group_name_H-M   'P 1'
#
loop_
_entity.id
_entity.type
_entity.pdbx_description
1 polymer ?
#
loop_
_entity_poly.entity_id
_entity_poly.type
_entity_poly.pdbx_seq_one_letter_code
_entity_poly.pdbx_strand_id
1 'polypeptide(L)' 'NTLSEWQTVFWLNLLVLGSSGLAYLLFGSAEVQPWNYPVPRHSTEATNEERRHSVRRLRSKIEMREKLAGDS' A
#
# COMPACT_ATOMS: atom_id res chain seq x y z
N ASN A 1 36.82 -42.96 -6.06
CA ASN A 1 35.35 -43.13 -6.12
C ASN A 1 34.57 -42.11 -5.28
N THR A 2 35.07 -41.63 -4.14
CA THR A 2 34.40 -40.63 -3.28
C THR A 2 34.16 -39.25 -3.90
N LEU A 3 35.05 -38.80 -4.79
CA LEU A 3 34.95 -37.47 -5.41
C LEU A 3 33.75 -37.36 -6.38
N SER A 4 33.40 -38.46 -7.04
CA SER A 4 32.23 -38.53 -7.93
C SER A 4 30.91 -38.52 -7.16
N GLU A 5 30.86 -39.15 -5.98
CA GLU A 5 29.66 -39.15 -5.14
C GLU A 5 29.35 -37.74 -4.61
N TRP A 6 30.38 -37.00 -4.18
CA TRP A 6 30.23 -35.63 -3.71
C TRP A 6 29.79 -34.65 -4.81
N GLN A 7 30.25 -34.85 -6.05
CA GLN A 7 29.80 -34.04 -7.19
C GLN A 7 28.29 -34.20 -7.44
N THR A 8 27.76 -35.41 -7.29
CA THR A 8 26.31 -35.65 -7.41
C THR A 8 25.54 -34.85 -6.36
N VAL A 9 25.98 -34.89 -5.10
CA VAL A 9 25.34 -34.13 -4.01
C VAL A 9 25.41 -32.63 -4.26
N PHE A 10 26.52 -32.12 -4.79
CA PHE A 10 26.67 -30.72 -5.17
C PHE A 10 25.66 -30.29 -6.23
N TRP A 11 25.55 -31.05 -7.34
CA TRP A 11 24.59 -30.75 -8.40
C TRP A 11 23.15 -30.85 -7.93
N LEU A 12 22.85 -31.80 -7.05
CA LEU A 12 21.51 -31.97 -6.48
C LEU A 12 21.14 -30.79 -5.57
N ASN A 13 22.07 -30.33 -4.73
CA ASN A 13 21.87 -29.13 -3.91
C ASN A 13 21.73 -27.87 -4.77
N LEU A 14 22.55 -27.72 -5.82
CA LEU A 14 22.45 -26.60 -6.74
C LEU A 14 21.09 -26.59 -7.44
N LEU A 15 20.59 -27.75 -7.86
CA LEU A 15 19.31 -27.85 -8.53
C LEU A 15 18.15 -27.56 -7.57
N VAL A 16 18.19 -28.09 -6.34
CA VAL A 16 17.14 -27.85 -5.34
C VAL A 16 17.10 -26.39 -4.89
N LEU A 17 18.24 -25.82 -4.49
CA LEU A 17 18.33 -24.44 -4.01
C LEU A 17 18.15 -23.43 -5.15
N GLY A 18 18.77 -23.71 -6.29
CA GLY A 18 18.68 -22.86 -7.48
C GLY A 18 17.27 -22.83 -8.06
N SER A 19 16.58 -23.97 -8.17
CA SER A 19 15.20 -24.01 -8.65
C SER A 19 14.23 -23.36 -7.67
N SER A 20 14.41 -23.58 -6.37
CA SER A 20 13.59 -22.93 -5.34
C SER A 20 13.76 -21.41 -5.38
N GLY A 21 15.00 -20.92 -5.50
CA GLY A 21 15.29 -19.49 -5.65
C GLY A 21 14.73 -18.91 -6.96
N LEU A 22 14.85 -19.64 -8.07
CA LEU A 22 14.30 -19.24 -9.37
C LEU A 22 12.77 -19.18 -9.33
N ALA A 23 12.12 -20.16 -8.72
CA ALA A 23 10.67 -20.13 -8.48
C ALA A 23 10.29 -18.92 -7.61
N TYR A 24 11.07 -18.62 -6.57
CA TYR A 24 10.87 -17.43 -5.75
C TYR A 24 11.05 -16.12 -6.54
N LEU A 25 11.98 -16.06 -7.50
CA LEU A 25 12.16 -14.88 -8.34
C LEU A 25 11.05 -14.72 -9.37
N LEU A 26 10.52 -15.82 -9.92
CA LEU A 26 9.45 -15.79 -10.92
C LEU A 26 8.07 -15.54 -10.29
N PHE A 27 7.78 -16.15 -9.15
CA PHE A 27 6.47 -16.08 -8.49
C PHE A 27 6.45 -15.17 -7.26
N GLY A 28 7.61 -14.77 -6.74
CA GLY A 28 7.70 -13.86 -5.61
C GLY A 28 7.26 -12.47 -6.02
N SER A 29 6.12 -12.02 -5.49
CA SER A 29 5.68 -10.65 -5.64
C SER A 29 6.38 -9.78 -4.59
N ALA A 30 7.12 -8.77 -5.04
CA ALA A 30 7.65 -7.70 -4.18
C ALA A 30 6.56 -6.69 -3.77
N GLU A 31 5.32 -6.92 -4.20
CA GLU A 31 4.21 -6.05 -3.87
C GLU A 31 3.77 -6.27 -2.43
N VAL A 32 3.45 -5.16 -1.79
CA VAL A 32 2.93 -5.11 -0.43
C VAL A 32 1.71 -6.02 -0.34
N GLN A 33 1.86 -7.13 0.39
CA GLN A 33 0.79 -8.10 0.53
C GLN A 33 -0.37 -7.49 1.34
N PRO A 34 -1.63 -7.76 0.96
CA PRO A 34 -2.80 -7.07 1.50
C PRO A 34 -3.04 -7.32 3.00
N TRP A 35 -2.45 -8.37 3.56
CA TRP A 35 -2.47 -8.63 5.00
C TRP A 35 -1.36 -7.91 5.77
N ASN A 36 -0.32 -7.42 5.10
CA ASN A 36 0.85 -6.81 5.74
C ASN A 36 0.63 -5.34 6.14
N TYR A 37 -0.42 -4.70 5.62
CA TYR A 37 -0.83 -3.37 6.05
C TYR A 37 -2.31 -3.38 6.39
N PRO A 38 -2.72 -2.89 7.57
CA PRO A 38 -4.11 -2.54 7.77
C PRO A 38 -4.42 -1.44 6.76
N VAL A 39 -5.40 -1.67 5.89
CA VAL A 39 -5.94 -0.68 4.95
C VAL A 39 -6.05 0.64 5.71
N PRO A 40 -5.34 1.72 5.32
CA PRO A 40 -5.42 2.97 6.06
C PRO A 40 -6.83 3.55 5.83
N ARG A 41 -7.79 3.21 6.69
CA ARG A 41 -9.13 3.83 6.67
C ARG A 41 -9.07 5.33 6.97
N HIS A 42 -7.93 5.84 7.42
CA HIS A 42 -7.79 7.24 7.85
C HIS A 42 -7.46 8.26 6.75
N SER A 43 -6.97 7.87 5.56
CA SER A 43 -6.63 8.88 4.53
C SER A 43 -7.89 9.47 3.89
N THR A 44 -8.88 8.64 3.59
CA THR A 44 -10.11 9.09 2.91
C THR A 44 -11.06 9.83 3.86
N GLU A 45 -11.09 9.46 5.13
CA GLU A 45 -11.97 10.08 6.13
C GLU A 45 -11.44 11.45 6.58
N ALA A 46 -10.14 11.58 6.89
CA ALA A 46 -9.55 12.86 7.29
C ALA A 46 -9.70 13.94 6.19
N THR A 47 -9.45 13.57 4.92
CA THR A 47 -9.65 14.49 3.79
C THR A 47 -11.11 14.85 3.56
N ASN A 48 -12.05 13.92 3.77
CA ASN A 48 -13.48 14.17 3.62
C ASN A 48 -14.05 15.03 4.75
N GLU A 49 -13.58 14.87 5.98
CA GLU A 49 -13.98 15.71 7.11
C GLU A 49 -13.49 17.15 6.96
N GLU A 50 -12.23 17.34 6.54
CA GLU A 50 -11.67 18.67 6.27
C GLU A 50 -12.43 19.39 5.14
N ARG A 51 -12.78 18.65 4.08
CA ARG A 51 -13.64 19.14 2.99
C ARG A 51 -15.04 19.52 3.48
N ARG A 52 -15.67 18.72 4.34
CA ARG A 52 -17.00 19.03 4.90
C ARG A 52 -16.96 20.26 5.81
N HIS A 53 -15.91 20.39 6.62
CA HIS A 53 -15.75 21.52 7.54
C HIS A 53 -15.49 22.83 6.79
N SER A 54 -14.63 22.81 5.76
CA SER A 54 -14.38 23.96 4.89
C SER A 54 -15.64 24.40 4.14
N VAL A 55 -16.42 23.47 3.57
CA VAL A 55 -17.70 23.77 2.91
C VAL A 55 -18.70 24.42 3.88
N ARG A 56 -18.84 23.87 5.09
CA ARG A 56 -19.74 24.44 6.11
C ARG A 56 -19.33 25.86 6.50
N ARG A 57 -18.03 26.11 6.66
CA ARG A 57 -17.47 27.43 7.00
C ARG A 57 -17.67 28.46 5.88
N LEU A 58 -17.54 28.04 4.62
CA LEU A 58 -17.81 28.92 3.48
C LEU A 58 -19.28 29.31 3.42
N ARG A 59 -20.19 28.35 3.61
CA ARG A 59 -21.64 28.60 3.59
C ARG A 59 -22.06 29.63 4.65
N SER A 60 -21.58 29.50 5.89
CA SER A 60 -21.90 30.46 6.95
C SER A 60 -21.36 31.86 6.66
N LYS A 61 -20.17 31.95 6.05
CA LYS A 61 -19.57 33.23 5.66
C LYS A 61 -20.37 33.92 4.55
N ILE A 62 -20.88 33.16 3.58
CA ILE A 62 -21.74 33.69 2.51
C ILE A 62 -23.05 34.21 3.10
N GLU A 63 -23.70 33.40 3.95
CA GLU A 63 -24.98 33.76 4.58
C GLU A 63 -24.86 35.02 5.46
N MET A 64 -23.77 35.16 6.22
CA MET A 64 -23.50 36.38 6.98
C MET A 64 -23.32 37.62 6.08
N ARG A 65 -22.63 37.46 4.94
CA ARG A 65 -22.39 38.56 4.00
C ARG A 65 -23.68 39.00 3.31
N GLU A 66 -24.54 38.06 2.97
CA GLU A 66 -25.86 38.33 2.38
C GLU A 66 -26.77 39.06 3.38
N LYS A 67 -26.81 38.61 4.64
CA LYS A 67 -27.56 39.29 5.71
C LYS A 67 -27.04 40.71 5.97
N LEU A 68 -25.72 40.92 5.93
CA LEU A 68 -25.16 42.27 6.07
C LEU A 68 -25.48 43.18 4.87
N ALA A 69 -25.51 42.62 3.66
CA ALA A 69 -25.74 43.40 2.44
C ALA A 69 -27.22 43.72 2.20
N GLY A 70 -28.15 42.89 2.72
CA GLY A 70 -29.59 43.11 2.62
C GLY A 70 -30.19 44.01 3.71
N ASP A 71 -29.38 44.43 4.69
CA ASP A 71 -29.76 45.30 5.81
C ASP A 71 -29.24 46.75 5.64
N SER A 72 -28.66 47.07 4.48
CA SER A 72 -28.28 48.44 4.04
C SER A 72 -29.19 48.93 2.92
#